data_AF-A0A955JHA5-F1
#
_entry.id   AF-A0A955JHA5-F1
#
_cell.length_a   1.000
_cell.length_b   1.000
_cell.length_c   1.000
_cell.angle_alpha   90.00
_cell.angle_beta   90.00
_cell.angle_gamma   90.00
#
_symmetry.space_group_name_H-M   'P 1'
#
loop_
_entity.id
_entity.type
_entity.pdbx_description
1 polymer ?
#
loop_
_entity_poly.entity_id
_entity_poly.type
_entity_poly.pdbx_seq_one_letter_code
_entity_poly.pdbx_strand_id
1 'polypeptide(L)'
;SLLEAKKELAKKTKEIENIKREYQGQVEQDVVNKHAKEAKRLNKKENEIYAIKQQTENKEVALQKQIRIVNHAHRRQNQQTQSKLGQRDRLSAEKKIMAEFLDEIDWKFTDGTKITYTALARLAKKHRGH
;
A
#
# COMPACT_ATOMS: atom_id res chain seq x y z
N SER A 1 8.16 82.61 -36.60
CA SER A 1 8.22 82.33 -38.05
C SER A 1 7.74 80.92 -38.34
N LEU A 2 7.09 80.64 -39.49
CA LEU A 2 6.65 79.30 -39.88
C LEU A 2 7.83 78.29 -39.93
N LEU A 3 9.04 78.79 -40.14
CA LEU A 3 10.28 78.01 -40.15
C LEU A 3 10.68 77.49 -38.74
N GLU A 4 10.43 78.29 -37.69
CA GLU A 4 10.69 77.89 -36.30
C GLU A 4 9.69 76.83 -35.85
N ALA A 5 8.41 77.00 -36.19
CA ALA A 5 7.38 76.01 -35.91
C ALA A 5 7.71 74.65 -36.55
N LYS A 6 8.22 74.63 -37.80
CA LYS A 6 8.69 73.39 -38.45
C LYS A 6 9.90 72.76 -37.73
N LYS A 7 10.85 73.56 -37.26
CA LYS A 7 12.02 73.06 -36.52
C LYS A 7 11.62 72.47 -35.16
N GLU A 8 10.73 73.14 -34.42
CA GLU A 8 10.18 72.60 -33.18
C GLU A 8 9.41 71.30 -33.40
N LEU A 9 8.57 71.24 -34.44
CA LEU A 9 7.80 70.04 -34.77
C LEU A 9 8.75 68.85 -35.01
N ALA A 10 9.79 69.04 -35.83
CA ALA A 10 10.78 68.01 -36.10
C ALA A 10 11.53 67.55 -34.84
N LYS A 11 11.81 68.46 -33.90
CA LYS A 11 12.42 68.12 -32.61
C LYS A 11 11.49 67.26 -31.75
N LYS A 12 10.22 67.67 -31.61
CA LYS A 12 9.21 66.92 -30.86
C LYS A 12 8.93 65.54 -31.48
N THR A 13 8.91 65.43 -32.81
CA THR A 13 8.78 64.13 -33.49
C THR A 13 9.92 63.18 -33.13
N LYS A 14 11.17 63.65 -33.12
CA LYS A 14 12.32 62.84 -32.71
C LYS A 14 12.27 62.44 -31.24
N GLU A 15 11.86 63.35 -30.36
CA GLU A 15 11.69 63.05 -28.93
C GLU A 15 10.64 61.95 -28.72
N ILE A 16 9.50 62.01 -29.41
CA ILE A 16 8.45 60.98 -29.36
C ILE A 16 8.98 59.62 -29.87
N GLU A 17 9.74 59.61 -30.96
CA GLU A 17 10.33 58.36 -31.47
C GLU A 17 11.31 57.73 -30.49
N ASN A 18 12.15 58.53 -29.82
CA ASN A 18 13.06 58.04 -28.80
C ASN A 18 12.32 57.45 -27.61
N ILE A 19 11.31 58.16 -27.09
CA ILE A 19 10.46 57.67 -25.99
C ILE A 19 9.78 56.35 -26.38
N LYS A 20 9.27 56.26 -27.62
CA LYS A 20 8.62 55.04 -28.11
C LYS A 20 9.60 53.85 -28.13
N ARG A 21 10.84 54.06 -28.60
CA ARG A 21 11.88 53.02 -28.63
C ARG A 21 12.29 52.59 -27.21
N GLU A 22 12.48 53.54 -26.30
CA GLU A 22 12.81 53.24 -24.90
C GLU A 22 11.69 52.44 -24.23
N TYR A 23 10.44 52.85 -24.40
CA TYR A 23 9.28 52.14 -23.88
C TYR A 23 9.17 50.72 -24.46
N GLN A 24 9.37 50.56 -25.77
CA GLN A 24 9.39 49.25 -26.41
C GLN A 24 10.46 48.33 -25.82
N GLY A 25 11.69 48.84 -25.66
CA GLY A 25 12.78 48.08 -25.05
C GLY A 25 12.50 47.68 -23.60
N GLN A 26 11.87 48.56 -22.81
CA GLN A 26 11.45 48.24 -21.43
C GLN A 26 10.39 47.15 -21.41
N VAL A 27 9.35 47.25 -22.26
CA VAL A 27 8.28 46.25 -22.32
C VAL A 27 8.82 44.89 -22.75
N GLU A 28 9.69 44.84 -23.76
CA GLU A 28 10.33 43.60 -24.21
C GLU A 28 11.15 42.96 -23.08
N GLN A 29 11.97 43.75 -22.39
CA GLN A 29 12.77 43.26 -21.28
C GLN A 29 11.89 42.74 -20.12
N ASP A 30 10.80 43.43 -19.81
CA ASP A 30 9.85 43.01 -18.77
C ASP A 30 9.15 41.70 -19.13
N VAL A 31 8.77 41.52 -20.39
CA VAL A 31 8.17 40.28 -20.89
C VAL A 31 9.18 39.13 -20.78
N VAL A 32 10.42 39.33 -21.23
CA VAL A 32 11.49 38.33 -21.09
C VAL A 32 11.73 37.97 -19.63
N ASN A 33 11.81 38.98 -18.75
CA ASN A 33 12.02 38.76 -17.31
C ASN A 33 10.86 37.97 -16.68
N LYS A 34 9.61 38.27 -17.06
CA LYS A 34 8.43 37.52 -16.59
C LYS A 34 8.48 36.07 -17.05
N HIS A 35 8.77 35.81 -18.32
CA HIS A 35 8.90 34.45 -18.84
C HIS A 35 10.05 33.69 -18.19
N ALA A 36 11.20 34.32 -17.95
CA ALA A 36 12.32 33.68 -17.28
C ALA A 36 12.00 33.29 -15.83
N LYS A 37 11.26 34.14 -15.11
CA LYS A 37 10.77 33.82 -13.74
C LYS A 37 9.80 32.65 -13.75
N GLU A 38 8.85 32.64 -14.69
CA GLU A 38 7.87 31.55 -14.77
C GLU A 38 8.53 30.23 -15.21
N ALA A 39 9.47 30.26 -16.16
CA ALA A 39 10.23 29.09 -16.58
C ALA A 39 11.01 28.46 -15.41
N LYS A 40 11.67 29.27 -14.58
CA LYS A 40 12.34 28.78 -13.36
C LYS A 40 11.36 28.13 -12.38
N ARG A 41 10.18 28.73 -12.22
CA ARG A 41 9.13 28.21 -11.34
C ARG A 41 8.59 26.87 -11.85
N LEU A 42 8.36 26.76 -13.16
CA LEU A 42 7.89 25.52 -13.80
C LEU A 42 8.93 24.41 -13.68
N ASN A 43 10.20 24.68 -13.99
CA ASN A 43 11.28 23.71 -13.87
C ASN A 43 11.41 23.20 -12.42
N LYS A 44 11.29 24.08 -11.42
CA LYS A 44 11.27 23.66 -10.01
C LYS A 44 10.12 22.68 -9.72
N LYS A 45 8.90 22.98 -10.19
CA LYS A 45 7.74 22.10 -10.03
C LYS A 45 7.91 20.77 -10.77
N GLU A 46 8.48 20.76 -11.96
CA GLU A 46 8.76 19.54 -12.72
C GLU A 46 9.72 18.62 -11.96
N ASN A 47 10.79 19.19 -11.38
CA ASN A 47 11.73 18.43 -10.57
C ASN A 47 11.09 17.86 -9.30
N GLU A 48 10.22 18.64 -8.63
CA GLU A 48 9.45 18.17 -7.47
C GLU A 48 8.52 17.01 -7.84
N ILE A 49 7.79 17.13 -8.96
CA ILE A 49 6.92 16.06 -9.47
C ILE A 49 7.73 14.81 -9.79
N TYR A 50 8.88 14.97 -10.45
CA TYR A 50 9.77 13.86 -10.75
C TYR A 50 10.25 13.14 -9.48
N ALA A 51 10.66 13.89 -8.46
CA ALA A 51 11.06 13.33 -7.18
C ALA A 51 9.92 12.58 -6.48
N ILE A 52 8.70 13.13 -6.49
CA ILE A 52 7.50 12.48 -5.93
C ILE A 52 7.20 11.17 -6.66
N LYS A 53 7.28 11.16 -7.99
CA LYS A 53 7.06 9.97 -8.80
C LYS A 53 8.05 8.86 -8.44
N GLN A 54 9.33 9.18 -8.40
CA GLN A 54 10.38 8.23 -7.99
C GLN A 54 10.17 7.69 -6.57
N GLN A 55 9.81 8.55 -5.61
CA GLN A 55 9.51 8.09 -4.25
C GLN A 55 8.26 7.20 -4.18
N THR A 56 7.26 7.47 -5.02
CA THR A 56 6.01 6.72 -5.06
C THR A 56 6.23 5.32 -5.65
N GLU A 57 6.94 5.23 -6.78
CA GLU A 57 7.34 3.95 -7.40
C GLU A 57 8.14 3.07 -6.42
N ASN A 58 9.10 3.67 -5.71
CA ASN A 58 9.89 2.94 -4.71
C ASN A 58 9.04 2.41 -3.55
N LYS A 59 8.10 3.23 -3.04
CA LYS A 59 7.16 2.81 -1.99
C LYS A 59 6.23 1.71 -2.46
N GLU A 60 5.74 1.78 -3.69
CA GLU A 60 4.87 0.77 -4.28
C GLU A 60 5.58 -0.59 -4.36
N VAL A 61 6.81 -0.61 -4.87
CA VAL A 61 7.63 -1.83 -4.94
C VAL A 61 7.86 -2.41 -3.54
N ALA A 62 8.16 -1.57 -2.55
CA ALA A 62 8.35 -2.01 -1.16
C ALA A 62 7.06 -2.62 -0.56
N LEU A 63 5.91 -1.97 -0.79
CA LEU A 63 4.61 -2.45 -0.33
C LEU A 63 4.24 -3.79 -0.99
N GLN A 64 4.46 -3.93 -2.30
CA GLN A 64 4.20 -5.19 -3.00
C GLN A 64 5.03 -6.34 -2.43
N LYS A 65 6.31 -6.10 -2.07
CA LYS A 65 7.15 -7.10 -1.39
C LYS A 65 6.59 -7.49 -0.03
N GLN A 66 6.17 -6.53 0.79
CA GLN A 66 5.56 -6.80 2.09
C GLN A 66 4.25 -7.59 1.97
N ILE A 67 3.38 -7.21 1.04
CA ILE A 67 2.12 -7.92 0.77
C ILE A 67 2.40 -9.40 0.41
N ARG A 68 3.42 -9.67 -0.43
CA ARG A 68 3.79 -11.05 -0.77
C ARG A 68 4.22 -11.85 0.46
N ILE A 69 5.02 -11.27 1.35
CA ILE A 69 5.50 -11.92 2.57
C ILE A 69 4.31 -12.22 3.50
N VAL A 70 3.47 -11.23 3.76
CA VAL A 70 2.29 -11.37 4.63
C VAL A 70 1.33 -12.42 4.08
N ASN A 71 1.03 -12.37 2.77
CA ASN A 71 0.15 -13.35 2.14
C ASN A 71 0.71 -14.77 2.23
N HIS A 72 2.01 -14.95 2.04
CA HIS A 72 2.64 -16.27 2.20
C HIS A 72 2.57 -16.78 3.64
N ALA A 73 2.83 -15.91 4.63
CA ALA A 73 2.70 -16.26 6.04
C ALA A 73 1.26 -16.64 6.40
N HIS A 74 0.28 -15.86 5.94
CA HIS A 74 -1.14 -16.13 6.16
C HIS A 74 -1.59 -17.45 5.52
N ARG A 75 -1.15 -17.73 4.28
CA ARG A 75 -1.41 -19.03 3.62
C ARG A 75 -0.85 -20.20 4.41
N ARG A 76 0.39 -20.11 4.90
CA ARG A 76 0.99 -21.17 5.73
C ARG A 76 0.21 -21.37 7.03
N GLN A 77 -0.19 -20.28 7.69
CA GLN A 77 -1.00 -20.36 8.90
C GLN A 77 -2.34 -21.06 8.62
N ASN A 78 -3.04 -20.67 7.55
CA ASN A 78 -4.29 -21.30 7.17
C ASN A 78 -4.12 -22.79 6.85
N GLN A 79 -3.07 -23.17 6.12
CA GLN A 79 -2.77 -24.58 5.84
C GLN A 79 -2.54 -25.38 7.12
N GLN A 80 -1.78 -24.84 8.07
CA GLN A 80 -1.55 -25.50 9.36
C GLN A 80 -2.84 -25.65 10.16
N THR A 81 -3.68 -24.60 10.21
CA THR A 81 -4.98 -24.64 10.88
C THR A 81 -5.90 -25.68 10.25
N GLN A 82 -6.00 -25.70 8.92
CA GLN A 82 -6.82 -26.67 8.20
C GLN A 82 -6.32 -28.11 8.41
N SER A 83 -5.00 -28.33 8.41
CA SER A 83 -4.41 -29.63 8.71
C SER A 83 -4.76 -30.11 10.14
N LYS A 84 -4.67 -29.21 11.14
CA LYS A 84 -5.05 -29.52 12.53
C LYS A 84 -6.55 -29.80 12.68
N LEU A 85 -7.40 -29.03 11.99
CA LEU A 85 -8.85 -29.26 11.98
C LEU A 85 -9.18 -30.61 11.35
N GLY A 86 -8.57 -30.93 10.20
CA GLY A 86 -8.74 -32.24 9.56
C GLY A 86 -8.28 -33.40 10.46
N GLN A 87 -7.16 -33.25 11.16
CA GLN A 87 -6.72 -34.24 12.15
C GLN A 87 -7.72 -34.39 13.31
N ARG A 88 -8.20 -33.26 13.85
CA ARG A 88 -9.21 -33.26 14.93
C ARG A 88 -10.48 -33.97 14.48
N ASP A 89 -10.97 -33.69 13.28
CA ASP A 89 -12.22 -34.24 12.77
C ASP A 89 -12.09 -35.75 12.52
N ARG A 90 -10.93 -36.22 12.00
CA ARG A 90 -10.62 -37.66 11.90
C ARG A 90 -10.60 -38.34 13.26
N LEU A 91 -9.89 -37.78 14.24
CA LEU A 91 -9.83 -38.34 15.60
C LEU A 91 -11.21 -38.34 16.28
N SER A 92 -12.03 -37.33 16.01
CA SER A 92 -13.41 -37.27 16.51
C SER A 92 -14.28 -38.37 15.89
N ALA A 93 -14.14 -38.61 14.59
CA ALA A 93 -14.84 -39.69 13.89
C ALA A 93 -14.40 -41.08 14.39
N GLU A 94 -13.10 -41.33 14.53
CA GLU A 94 -12.57 -42.58 15.08
C GLU A 94 -13.04 -42.82 16.51
N LYS A 95 -13.01 -41.78 17.36
CA LYS A 95 -13.55 -41.85 18.72
C LYS A 95 -15.03 -42.22 18.72
N LYS A 96 -15.82 -41.62 17.83
CA LYS A 96 -17.26 -41.89 17.71
C LYS A 96 -17.51 -43.36 17.35
N ILE A 97 -16.82 -43.87 16.32
CA ILE A 97 -16.92 -45.29 15.90
C ILE A 97 -16.57 -46.22 17.06
N MET A 98 -15.47 -45.95 17.77
CA MET A 98 -15.05 -46.77 18.91
C MET A 98 -16.04 -46.71 20.07
N ALA A 99 -16.63 -45.55 20.34
CA ALA A 99 -17.65 -45.42 21.37
C ALA A 99 -18.92 -46.18 21.02
N GLU A 100 -19.41 -46.05 19.78
CA GLU A 100 -20.57 -46.78 19.27
C GLU A 100 -20.35 -48.29 19.33
N PHE A 101 -19.19 -48.77 18.87
CA PHE A 101 -18.85 -50.19 18.94
C PHE A 101 -18.83 -50.73 20.38
N LEU A 102 -18.21 -50.01 21.32
CA LEU A 102 -18.16 -50.40 22.73
C LEU A 102 -19.54 -50.36 23.41
N ASP A 103 -20.42 -49.48 22.95
CA ASP A 103 -21.80 -49.40 23.46
C ASP A 103 -22.67 -50.54 22.90
N GLU A 104 -22.41 -51.02 21.68
CA GLU A 104 -23.14 -52.15 21.08
C GLU A 104 -22.75 -53.51 21.68
N ILE A 105 -21.47 -53.71 22.02
CA ILE A 105 -21.01 -54.97 22.61
C ILE A 105 -21.30 -55.02 24.12
N ASP A 106 -21.69 -56.18 24.66
CA ASP A 106 -21.91 -56.36 26.11
C ASP A 106 -20.62 -56.77 26.84
N TRP A 107 -19.51 -56.10 26.54
CA TRP A 107 -18.25 -56.32 27.24
C TRP A 107 -18.27 -55.66 28.62
N LYS A 108 -17.85 -56.41 29.64
CA LYS A 108 -17.83 -55.99 31.04
C LYS A 108 -16.43 -56.18 31.64
N PHE A 109 -16.05 -55.27 32.53
CA PHE A 109 -14.88 -55.44 33.38
C PHE A 109 -15.10 -56.62 34.35
N THR A 110 -14.03 -57.04 35.01
CA THR A 110 -14.06 -58.16 35.98
C THR A 110 -14.98 -57.90 37.18
N ASP A 111 -15.33 -56.64 37.44
CA ASP A 111 -16.27 -56.21 38.48
C ASP A 111 -17.74 -56.17 38.01
N GLY A 112 -18.01 -56.58 36.75
CA GLY A 112 -19.34 -56.58 36.16
C GLY A 112 -19.77 -55.25 35.52
N THR A 113 -18.96 -54.19 35.63
CA THR A 113 -19.27 -52.88 35.04
C THR A 113 -19.09 -52.92 33.52
N LYS A 114 -20.04 -52.36 32.75
CA LYS A 114 -19.92 -52.28 31.29
C LYS A 114 -18.69 -51.48 30.86
N ILE A 115 -17.93 -52.01 29.91
CA ILE A 115 -16.81 -51.33 29.28
C ILE A 115 -17.36 -50.26 28.33
N THR A 116 -17.05 -49.01 28.61
CA THR A 116 -17.37 -47.87 27.74
C THR A 116 -16.10 -47.14 27.34
N TYR A 117 -16.15 -46.37 26.24
CA TYR A 117 -15.02 -45.56 25.80
C TYR A 117 -14.48 -44.64 26.92
N THR A 118 -15.38 -44.04 27.70
CA THR A 118 -15.00 -43.14 28.80
C THR A 118 -14.32 -43.88 29.95
N ALA A 119 -14.76 -45.10 30.28
CA ALA A 119 -14.13 -45.94 31.29
C ALA A 119 -12.72 -46.38 30.87
N LEU A 120 -12.54 -46.80 29.62
CA LEU A 120 -11.22 -47.14 29.05
C LEU A 120 -10.29 -45.91 29.02
N ALA A 121 -10.80 -44.75 28.60
CA ALA A 121 -10.02 -43.52 28.60
C ALA A 121 -9.56 -43.11 30.02
N ARG A 122 -10.42 -43.30 31.03
CA ARG A 122 -10.08 -43.04 32.44
C ARG A 122 -9.01 -44.02 32.96
N LEU A 123 -9.15 -45.31 32.64
CA LEU A 123 -8.17 -46.34 32.99
C LEU A 123 -6.80 -46.06 32.34
N ALA A 124 -6.79 -45.72 31.05
CA ALA A 124 -5.59 -45.40 30.30
C ALA A 124 -4.85 -44.16 30.86
N LYS A 125 -5.60 -43.13 31.29
CA LYS A 125 -5.03 -41.96 31.98
C LYS A 125 -4.38 -42.35 33.32
N LYS A 126 -5.08 -43.17 34.12
CA LYS A 126 -4.57 -43.68 35.40
C LYS A 126 -3.31 -44.52 35.22
N HIS A 127 -3.21 -45.30 34.14
CA HIS A 127 -2.03 -46.10 33.82
C HIS A 127 -0.85 -45.30 33.27
N ARG A 128 -1.10 -44.17 32.58
CA ARG A 128 -0.05 -43.27 32.06
C ARG A 128 0.58 -42.36 33.12
N GLY A 129 0.14 -42.42 34.38
CA GLY A 129 0.75 -41.66 35.47
C GLY A 129 0.44 -40.17 35.46
N HIS A 130 -0.83 -39.81 35.29
CA HIS A 130 -1.38 -38.57 35.84
C HIS A 130 -2.36 -38.89 36.95
#